data_AF-A0A530AIF8-F1
#
_entry.id   AF-A0A530AIF8-F1
#
_cell.length_a   1.000
_cell.length_b   1.000
_cell.length_c   1.000
_cell.angle_alpha   90.00
_cell.angle_beta   90.00
_cell.angle_gamma   90.00
#
_symmetry.space_group_name_H-M   'P 1'
#
loop_
_entity.id
_entity.type
_entity.pdbx_description
1 polymer ?
#
loop_
_entity_poly.entity_id
_entity_poly.type
_entity_poly.pdbx_seq_one_letter_code
_entity_poly.pdbx_strand_id
1 'polypeptide(L)'
;LDGLHIEDNGTYNFTGTTTLNGNADDGLDITGQGTYTFATVNAQNNTDRGITVQGTSSGGSFTTTGGTISGNGGTAVFIDPITAHVVLDSITQSGGVSGVILDQVSGSFTINGATNISNTTGPAIAISNSPASIRFGDIAITNPGADGMSFSGVNAAVVA
;
A
#
# COMPACT_ATOMS: atom_id res chain seq x y z
N LEU A 1 -5.14 16.03 7.43
CA LEU A 1 -3.80 16.60 7.18
C LEU A 1 -2.83 15.44 7.17
N ASP A 2 -2.34 15.13 5.98
CA ASP A 2 -1.45 14.01 5.73
C ASP A 2 -0.04 14.30 6.25
N GLY A 3 0.77 13.25 6.40
CA GLY A 3 2.18 13.41 6.76
C GLY A 3 3.02 13.97 5.61
N LEU A 4 2.88 13.36 4.44
CA LEU A 4 3.48 13.83 3.18
C LEU A 4 2.44 13.76 2.08
N HIS A 5 2.13 14.90 1.48
CA HIS A 5 1.18 15.04 0.39
C HIS A 5 1.89 15.52 -0.87
N ILE A 6 1.73 14.80 -1.99
CA ILE A 6 2.29 15.15 -3.30
C ILE A 6 1.21 15.06 -4.37
N GLU A 7 0.82 16.20 -4.93
CA GLU A 7 -0.13 16.29 -6.04
C GLU A 7 0.55 16.94 -7.27
N ASP A 8 1.56 16.25 -7.81
CA ASP A 8 2.35 16.74 -8.96
C ASP A 8 2.99 15.61 -9.75
N ASN A 9 3.30 15.85 -11.03
CA ASN A 9 3.88 14.86 -11.95
C ASN A 9 5.42 14.88 -12.03
N GLY A 10 6.09 15.56 -11.09
CA GLY A 10 7.54 15.66 -11.04
C GLY A 10 8.27 14.37 -10.63
N THR A 11 9.57 14.52 -10.38
CA THR A 11 10.43 13.46 -9.84
C THR A 11 10.75 13.78 -8.38
N TYR A 12 10.33 12.88 -7.49
CA TYR A 12 10.53 12.98 -6.06
C TYR A 12 11.36 11.79 -5.60
N ASN A 13 12.51 12.06 -4.97
CA ASN A 13 13.45 11.02 -4.57
C ASN A 13 13.88 11.19 -3.11
N PHE A 14 13.42 10.29 -2.25
CA PHE A 14 13.72 10.23 -0.83
C PHE A 14 14.64 9.04 -0.56
N THR A 15 15.92 9.29 -0.34
CA THR A 15 16.97 8.24 -0.28
C THR A 15 17.17 7.63 1.10
N GLY A 16 16.46 8.12 2.13
CA GLY A 16 16.54 7.63 3.51
C GLY A 16 15.22 7.08 4.01
N THR A 17 15.06 7.05 5.33
CA THR A 17 13.80 6.68 5.97
C THR A 17 12.86 7.88 6.03
N THR A 18 11.72 7.75 5.39
CA THR A 18 10.58 8.66 5.53
C THR A 18 9.64 8.09 6.60
N THR A 19 9.52 8.79 7.73
CA THR A 19 8.63 8.38 8.85
C THR A 19 7.42 9.30 8.90
N LEU A 20 6.22 8.70 8.79
CA LEU A 20 4.93 9.37 8.68
C LEU A 20 4.04 8.79 9.79
N ASN A 21 4.08 9.43 10.96
CA ASN A 21 3.49 8.87 12.17
C ASN A 21 2.51 9.82 12.85
N GLY A 22 1.32 9.30 13.18
CA GLY A 22 0.33 10.04 13.97
C GLY A 22 -0.34 11.19 13.22
N ASN A 23 -0.43 11.10 11.88
CA ASN A 23 -1.05 12.15 11.08
C ASN A 23 -2.58 12.11 11.20
N ALA A 24 -3.19 13.28 11.04
CA ALA A 24 -4.64 13.45 11.20
C ALA A 24 -5.45 12.87 10.04
N ASP A 25 -4.78 12.38 9.00
CA ASP A 25 -5.36 11.78 7.80
C ASP A 25 -4.43 10.66 7.30
N ASP A 26 -3.96 10.68 6.06
CA ASP A 26 -3.05 9.67 5.53
C ASP A 26 -1.60 9.86 6.02
N GLY A 27 -0.81 8.79 6.05
CA GLY A 27 0.64 8.88 6.24
C GLY A 27 1.30 9.51 5.01
N LEU A 28 1.26 8.77 3.90
CA LEU A 28 1.69 9.21 2.58
C LEU A 28 0.48 9.31 1.67
N ASP A 29 0.26 10.47 1.07
CA ASP A 29 -0.74 10.68 0.01
C ASP A 29 -0.05 11.22 -1.24
N ILE A 30 -0.14 10.47 -2.33
CA ILE A 30 0.39 10.84 -3.63
C ILE A 30 -0.71 10.74 -4.66
N THR A 31 -0.95 11.82 -5.39
CA THR A 31 -1.80 11.84 -6.58
C THR A 31 -1.03 12.38 -7.78
N GLY A 32 -0.88 11.58 -8.84
CA GLY A 32 -0.26 12.03 -10.09
C GLY A 32 0.44 10.95 -10.90
N GLN A 33 1.13 11.39 -11.95
CA GLN A 33 1.80 10.57 -12.97
C GLN A 33 3.33 10.76 -12.96
N GLY A 34 3.87 11.22 -11.84
CA GLY A 34 5.29 11.47 -11.64
C GLY A 34 6.10 10.21 -11.34
N THR A 35 7.37 10.42 -10.97
CA THR A 35 8.24 9.37 -10.46
C THR A 35 8.48 9.61 -8.98
N TYR A 36 7.94 8.72 -8.14
CA TYR A 36 8.00 8.84 -6.69
C TYR A 36 8.82 7.68 -6.13
N THR A 37 10.04 7.97 -5.67
CA THR A 37 10.97 6.96 -5.17
C THR A 37 11.28 7.23 -3.70
N PHE A 38 11.10 6.19 -2.89
CA PHE A 38 11.43 6.18 -1.48
C PHE A 38 12.35 5.00 -1.19
N ALA A 39 13.39 5.19 -0.36
CA ALA A 39 14.16 4.06 0.13
C ALA A 39 13.33 3.28 1.15
N THR A 40 12.99 3.89 2.28
CA THR A 40 12.17 3.27 3.34
C THR A 40 10.99 4.15 3.69
N VAL A 41 9.78 3.59 3.75
CA VAL A 41 8.56 4.30 4.19
C VAL A 41 7.98 3.64 5.44
N ASN A 42 8.01 4.35 6.56
CA ASN A 42 7.34 3.93 7.78
C ASN A 42 6.08 4.77 7.98
N ALA A 43 4.90 4.20 7.72
CA ALA A 43 3.63 4.89 7.89
C ALA A 43 2.83 4.26 9.03
N GLN A 44 2.77 4.96 10.15
CA GLN A 44 2.33 4.39 11.43
C GLN A 44 1.29 5.25 12.13
N ASN A 45 0.25 4.62 12.69
CA ASN A 45 -0.72 5.29 13.56
C ASN A 45 -1.41 6.51 12.92
N ASN A 46 -1.58 6.52 11.59
CA ASN A 46 -2.28 7.61 10.89
C ASN A 46 -3.79 7.41 10.99
N THR A 47 -4.56 8.49 10.92
CA THR A 47 -6.01 8.44 11.19
C THR A 47 -6.78 7.74 10.06
N ASP A 48 -6.35 7.91 8.81
CA ASP A 48 -6.89 7.15 7.67
C ASP A 48 -5.84 6.15 7.17
N ARG A 49 -5.25 6.34 5.99
CA ARG A 49 -4.39 5.33 5.36
C ARG A 49 -2.94 5.45 5.75
N GLY A 50 -2.19 4.35 5.61
CA GLY A 50 -0.73 4.37 5.75
C GLY A 50 -0.08 4.96 4.49
N ILE A 51 -0.31 4.30 3.35
CA ILE A 51 0.13 4.74 2.03
C ILE A 51 -1.08 4.80 1.11
N THR A 52 -1.23 5.93 0.43
CA THR A 52 -2.17 6.18 -0.66
C THR A 52 -1.37 6.66 -1.86
N VAL A 53 -1.41 5.89 -2.94
CA VAL A 53 -0.80 6.30 -4.21
C VAL A 53 -1.81 6.12 -5.32
N GLN A 54 -2.22 7.25 -5.88
CA GLN A 54 -3.22 7.32 -6.92
C GLN A 54 -2.64 7.96 -8.17
N GLY A 55 -2.64 7.23 -9.28
CA GLY A 55 -2.13 7.73 -10.54
C GLY A 55 -3.19 7.73 -11.63
N THR A 56 -2.76 7.48 -12.85
CA THR A 56 -3.64 7.15 -13.97
C THR A 56 -3.21 5.81 -14.54
N SER A 57 -4.12 5.08 -15.18
CA SER A 57 -3.82 3.78 -15.79
C SER A 57 -2.80 3.85 -16.94
N SER A 58 -2.34 5.06 -17.32
CA SER A 58 -1.30 5.27 -18.33
C SER A 58 -0.22 6.27 -17.88
N GLY A 59 0.36 6.12 -16.69
CA GLY A 59 1.50 6.97 -16.31
C GLY A 59 1.97 6.80 -14.87
N GLY A 60 3.16 7.33 -14.59
CA GLY A 60 3.75 7.39 -13.26
C GLY A 60 4.39 6.10 -12.75
N SER A 61 5.25 6.27 -11.75
CA SER A 61 5.82 5.16 -11.00
C SER A 61 5.97 5.47 -9.52
N PHE A 62 5.71 4.46 -8.68
CA PHE A 62 5.94 4.51 -7.23
C PHE A 62 6.87 3.38 -6.82
N THR A 63 7.96 3.70 -6.13
CA THR A 63 8.96 2.72 -5.71
C THR A 63 9.28 2.86 -4.24
N THR A 64 9.30 1.73 -3.52
CA THR A 64 9.85 1.61 -2.16
C THR A 64 10.79 0.42 -2.08
N THR A 65 11.85 0.49 -1.26
CA THR A 65 12.77 -0.64 -1.06
C THR A 65 12.67 -1.30 0.32
N GLY A 66 11.88 -0.72 1.22
CA GLY A 66 11.56 -1.28 2.54
C GLY A 66 10.55 -0.39 3.27
N GLY A 67 10.25 -0.76 4.51
CA GLY A 67 9.34 0.02 5.35
C GLY A 67 8.33 -0.81 6.12
N THR A 68 7.84 -0.23 7.23
CA THR A 68 6.82 -0.83 8.09
C THR A 68 5.55 0.00 8.07
N ILE A 69 4.42 -0.63 7.77
CA ILE A 69 3.11 0.01 7.80
C ILE A 69 2.28 -0.58 8.94
N SER A 70 1.82 0.25 9.87
CA SER A 70 1.14 -0.28 11.06
C SER A 70 0.16 0.67 11.74
N GLY A 71 -0.96 0.12 12.23
CA GLY A 71 -1.85 0.83 13.16
C GLY A 71 -2.59 2.03 12.57
N ASN A 72 -2.75 2.09 11.24
CA ASN A 72 -3.50 3.18 10.59
C ASN A 72 -5.01 2.96 10.78
N GLY A 73 -5.84 4.00 10.79
CA GLY A 73 -7.28 3.85 11.07
C GLY A 73 -8.10 3.30 9.88
N GLY A 74 -7.64 3.55 8.66
CA GLY A 74 -8.24 3.12 7.41
C GLY A 74 -7.48 1.96 6.75
N THR A 75 -7.12 2.10 5.48
CA THR A 75 -6.38 1.06 4.74
C THR A 75 -4.87 1.20 4.95
N ALA A 76 -4.15 0.12 5.24
CA ALA A 76 -2.70 0.23 5.43
C ALA A 76 -1.98 0.66 4.14
N VAL A 77 -2.25 -0.02 3.02
CA VAL A 77 -1.72 0.35 1.70
C VAL A 77 -2.85 0.34 0.66
N PHE A 78 -3.04 1.48 0.00
CA PHE A 78 -3.96 1.67 -1.11
C PHE A 78 -3.18 2.18 -2.33
N ILE A 79 -3.21 1.42 -3.42
CA ILE A 79 -2.58 1.82 -4.69
C ILE A 79 -3.56 1.59 -5.83
N ASP A 80 -3.92 2.67 -6.54
CA ASP A 80 -4.88 2.66 -7.64
C ASP A 80 -4.84 3.95 -8.47
N PRO A 81 -4.63 3.92 -9.79
CA PRO A 81 -3.82 3.00 -10.58
C PRO A 81 -2.39 3.56 -10.78
N ILE A 82 -1.35 2.72 -10.78
CA ILE A 82 0.03 3.15 -11.14
C ILE A 82 0.94 1.95 -11.47
N THR A 83 2.10 2.20 -12.10
CA THR A 83 3.22 1.23 -12.10
C THR A 83 3.91 1.28 -10.75
N ALA A 84 3.86 0.21 -9.97
CA ALA A 84 4.44 0.17 -8.64
C ALA A 84 5.62 -0.82 -8.57
N HIS A 85 6.64 -0.48 -7.80
CA HIS A 85 7.74 -1.35 -7.39
C HIS A 85 7.89 -1.25 -5.88
N VAL A 86 6.96 -1.86 -5.16
CA VAL A 86 6.88 -1.76 -3.70
C VAL A 86 7.59 -2.94 -3.06
N VAL A 87 8.49 -2.63 -2.14
CA VAL A 87 9.04 -3.57 -1.17
C VAL A 87 8.78 -2.99 0.22
N LEU A 88 8.14 -3.80 1.09
CA LEU A 88 7.92 -3.49 2.49
C LEU A 88 8.47 -4.62 3.36
N ASP A 89 8.87 -4.26 4.57
CA ASP A 89 9.36 -5.22 5.55
C ASP A 89 8.20 -5.91 6.27
N SER A 90 7.11 -5.20 6.57
CA SER A 90 5.94 -5.78 7.23
C SER A 90 4.70 -4.90 7.17
N ILE A 91 3.53 -5.53 7.29
CA ILE A 91 2.27 -4.84 7.57
C ILE A 91 1.66 -5.41 8.85
N THR A 92 1.21 -4.54 9.76
CA THR A 92 0.41 -4.93 10.93
C THR A 92 -0.76 -3.98 11.10
N GLN A 93 -1.96 -4.43 10.73
CA GLN A 93 -3.16 -3.61 10.65
C GLN A 93 -4.31 -4.22 11.45
N SER A 94 -5.04 -3.39 12.18
CA SER A 94 -6.28 -3.77 12.87
C SER A 94 -7.35 -2.73 12.62
N GLY A 95 -8.54 -3.14 12.19
CA GLY A 95 -9.61 -2.23 11.82
C GLY A 95 -9.49 -1.77 10.36
N GLY A 96 -10.18 -0.67 10.05
CA GLY A 96 -10.19 -0.08 8.71
C GLY A 96 -11.02 -0.88 7.68
N VAL A 97 -11.02 -0.39 6.44
CA VAL A 97 -11.74 -1.04 5.33
C VAL A 97 -11.04 -2.33 4.90
N SER A 98 -9.71 -2.27 4.72
CA SER A 98 -8.85 -3.38 4.30
C SER A 98 -7.44 -3.18 4.86
N GLY A 99 -6.60 -4.22 4.83
CA GLY A 99 -5.15 -4.04 5.03
C GLY A 99 -4.46 -3.56 3.76
N VAL A 100 -4.68 -4.26 2.64
CA VAL A 100 -4.06 -3.93 1.35
C VAL A 100 -5.12 -3.88 0.26
N ILE A 101 -5.11 -2.82 -0.53
CA ILE A 101 -5.90 -2.69 -1.76
C ILE A 101 -4.95 -2.33 -2.90
N LEU A 102 -4.90 -3.19 -3.91
CA LEU A 102 -4.19 -2.96 -5.17
C LEU A 102 -5.20 -3.05 -6.31
N ASP A 103 -5.56 -1.92 -6.91
CA ASP A 103 -6.38 -1.89 -8.12
C ASP A 103 -5.57 -1.37 -9.31
N GLN A 104 -5.67 -2.06 -10.44
CA GLN A 104 -5.02 -1.65 -11.69
C GLN A 104 -3.50 -1.38 -11.54
N VAL A 105 -2.82 -2.14 -10.68
CA VAL A 105 -1.39 -2.00 -10.41
C VAL A 105 -0.58 -2.88 -11.34
N SER A 106 0.40 -2.27 -12.02
CA SER A 106 1.43 -3.00 -12.78
C SER A 106 2.78 -2.99 -12.06
N GLY A 107 3.75 -3.77 -12.54
CA GLY A 107 5.08 -3.88 -11.90
C GLY A 107 5.14 -4.98 -10.84
N SER A 108 5.48 -4.63 -9.60
CA SER A 108 5.67 -5.56 -8.49
C SER A 108 5.26 -5.00 -7.13
N PHE A 109 4.66 -5.84 -6.30
CA PHE A 109 4.37 -5.56 -4.89
C PHE A 109 4.89 -6.71 -4.02
N THR A 110 5.74 -6.41 -3.06
CA THR A 110 6.37 -7.41 -2.19
C THR A 110 6.34 -6.97 -0.74
N ILE A 111 5.90 -7.86 0.14
CA ILE A 111 6.12 -7.76 1.59
C ILE A 111 7.06 -8.90 1.97
N ASN A 112 8.23 -8.58 2.50
CA ASN A 112 9.24 -9.59 2.80
C ASN A 112 8.98 -10.31 4.13
N GLY A 113 8.48 -9.61 5.14
CA GLY A 113 8.13 -10.16 6.44
C GLY A 113 6.63 -10.40 6.59
N ALA A 114 6.17 -10.36 7.85
CA ALA A 114 4.80 -10.72 8.19
C ALA A 114 3.77 -9.69 7.70
N THR A 115 2.63 -10.20 7.26
CA THR A 115 1.42 -9.46 6.94
C THR A 115 0.33 -9.89 7.91
N ASN A 116 0.15 -9.12 8.98
CA ASN A 116 -0.85 -9.37 10.02
C ASN A 116 -2.01 -8.38 9.83
N ILE A 117 -3.20 -8.86 9.47
CA ILE A 117 -4.38 -8.00 9.26
C ILE A 117 -5.54 -8.55 10.07
N SER A 118 -6.26 -7.67 10.78
CA SER A 118 -7.40 -8.10 11.59
C SER A 118 -8.55 -7.10 11.62
N ASN A 119 -9.76 -7.60 11.88
CA ASN A 119 -10.96 -6.80 12.16
C ASN A 119 -11.29 -5.74 11.09
N THR A 120 -10.98 -6.01 9.82
CA THR A 120 -11.35 -5.12 8.71
C THR A 120 -12.86 -5.17 8.48
N THR A 121 -13.47 -4.11 7.95
CA THR A 121 -14.90 -4.12 7.59
C THR A 121 -15.16 -4.74 6.22
N GLY A 122 -14.17 -4.71 5.32
CA GLY A 122 -14.17 -5.38 4.02
C GLY A 122 -13.15 -6.52 3.94
N PRO A 123 -12.71 -6.88 2.71
CA PRO A 123 -11.67 -7.89 2.54
C PRO A 123 -10.36 -7.49 3.22
N ALA A 124 -9.59 -8.43 3.75
CA ALA A 124 -8.32 -8.08 4.38
C ALA A 124 -7.29 -7.65 3.32
N ILE A 125 -7.22 -8.39 2.20
CA ILE A 125 -6.41 -8.06 1.03
C ILE A 125 -7.32 -8.11 -0.20
N ALA A 126 -7.40 -7.03 -0.96
CA ALA A 126 -8.15 -6.95 -2.20
C ALA A 126 -7.20 -6.60 -3.35
N ILE A 127 -7.18 -7.45 -4.38
CA ILE A 127 -6.36 -7.24 -5.57
C ILE A 127 -7.26 -7.36 -6.79
N SER A 128 -7.38 -6.25 -7.54
CA SER A 128 -8.21 -6.19 -8.73
C SER A 128 -7.45 -5.65 -9.93
N ASN A 129 -7.73 -6.22 -11.12
CA ASN A 129 -7.25 -5.75 -12.42
C ASN A 129 -5.74 -5.50 -12.50
N SER A 130 -4.96 -6.17 -11.64
CA SER A 130 -3.55 -5.85 -11.40
C SER A 130 -2.65 -6.89 -12.07
N PRO A 131 -1.94 -6.54 -13.16
CA PRO A 131 -0.92 -7.40 -13.76
C PRO A 131 0.43 -7.40 -13.01
N ALA A 132 0.52 -6.73 -11.86
CA ALA A 132 1.74 -6.76 -11.04
C ALA A 132 2.07 -8.17 -10.53
N SER A 133 3.36 -8.49 -10.41
CA SER A 133 3.80 -9.66 -9.63
C SER A 133 3.68 -9.35 -8.14
N ILE A 134 2.89 -10.15 -7.43
CA ILE A 134 2.55 -9.89 -6.02
C ILE A 134 3.09 -11.02 -5.15
N ARG A 135 3.80 -10.66 -4.09
CA ARG A 135 4.32 -11.61 -3.11
C ARG A 135 4.14 -11.09 -1.69
N PHE A 136 3.56 -11.93 -0.84
CA PHE A 136 3.53 -11.72 0.59
C PHE A 136 4.52 -12.68 1.26
N GLY A 137 5.06 -12.28 2.42
CA GLY A 137 5.66 -13.21 3.37
C GLY A 137 4.55 -13.96 4.11
N ASP A 138 4.80 -14.33 5.38
CA ASP A 138 3.77 -15.00 6.18
C ASP A 138 2.52 -14.11 6.33
N ILE A 139 1.35 -14.66 6.02
CA ILE A 139 0.07 -13.98 6.16
C ILE A 139 -0.69 -14.53 7.36
N ALA A 140 -1.13 -13.63 8.25
CA ALA A 140 -2.12 -13.93 9.28
C ALA A 140 -3.30 -12.96 9.16
N ILE A 141 -4.48 -13.50 8.86
CA ILE A 141 -5.72 -12.74 8.73
C ILE A 141 -6.71 -13.22 9.80
N THR A 142 -7.29 -12.29 10.57
CA THR A 142 -8.27 -12.62 11.62
C THR A 142 -9.51 -11.73 11.53
N ASN A 143 -10.70 -12.33 11.50
CA ASN A 143 -11.99 -11.63 11.47
C ASN A 143 -12.12 -10.55 10.36
N PRO A 144 -11.83 -10.86 9.08
CA PRO A 144 -12.20 -9.95 8.01
C PRO A 144 -13.72 -9.81 7.92
N GLY A 145 -14.21 -8.61 7.63
CA GLY A 145 -15.64 -8.35 7.44
C GLY A 145 -16.20 -8.93 6.13
N ALA A 146 -15.31 -9.29 5.19
CA ALA A 146 -15.60 -10.05 3.99
C ALA A 146 -14.54 -11.15 3.79
N ASP A 147 -14.07 -11.37 2.55
CA ASP A 147 -13.04 -12.38 2.26
C ASP A 147 -11.71 -12.07 2.96
N GLY A 148 -10.95 -13.11 3.35
CA GLY A 148 -9.57 -12.90 3.80
C GLY A 148 -8.72 -12.28 2.68
N MET A 149 -8.75 -12.90 1.50
CA MET A 149 -8.12 -12.37 0.29
C MET A 149 -9.10 -12.46 -0.88
N SER A 150 -9.23 -11.38 -1.64
CA SER A 150 -10.11 -11.31 -2.81
C SER A 150 -9.30 -10.94 -4.06
N PHE A 151 -9.49 -11.71 -5.12
CA PHE A 151 -8.79 -11.55 -6.40
C PHE A 151 -9.79 -11.43 -7.54
N SER A 152 -9.72 -10.37 -8.34
CA SER A 152 -10.59 -10.17 -9.50
C SER A 152 -9.81 -9.61 -10.69
N GLY A 153 -9.88 -10.25 -11.86
CA GLY A 153 -9.16 -9.74 -13.04
C GLY A 153 -7.62 -9.72 -12.91
N VAL A 154 -7.06 -10.50 -11.98
CA VAL A 154 -5.62 -10.66 -11.78
C VAL A 154 -5.08 -11.66 -12.80
N ASN A 155 -4.08 -11.25 -13.59
CA ASN A 155 -3.49 -12.05 -14.67
C ASN A 155 -1.97 -12.26 -14.50
N ALA A 156 -1.45 -12.04 -13.30
CA ALA A 156 -0.06 -12.22 -12.92
C ALA A 156 0.10 -13.16 -11.71
N ALA A 157 1.34 -13.53 -11.40
CA ALA A 157 1.63 -14.44 -10.29
C ALA A 157 1.39 -13.75 -8.93
N VAL A 158 0.59 -14.41 -8.09
CA VAL A 158 0.43 -14.08 -6.67
C VAL A 158 0.99 -15.23 -5.85
N VAL A 159 1.93 -14.93 -4.96
CA VAL A 159 2.46 -15.86 -3.95
C VAL A 159 2.06 -15.35 -2.57
N ALA A 160 1.28 -16.15 -1.85
CA ALA A 160 0.65 -15.81 -0.58
C ALA A 160 0.56 -17.08 0.29
#